data_AF-A0A2V6EAL5-F1
#
_entry.id   AF-A0A2V6EAL5-F1
#
_cell.length_a   1.000
_cell.length_b   1.000
_cell.length_c   1.000
_cell.angle_alpha   90.00
_cell.angle_beta   90.00
_cell.angle_gamma   90.00
#
_symmetry.space_group_name_H-M   'P 1'
#
loop_
_entity.id
_entity.type
_entity.pdbx_description
1 polymer ?
#
loop_
_entity_poly.entity_id
_entity_poly.type
_entity_poly.pdbx_seq_one_letter_code
_entity_poly.pdbx_strand_id
1 'polypeptide(L)'
;RPDFRGDISASIGNLGDFASLFGADPGDFAGEIAIDGTMNARDRKIGGHLAVNGAALKIFKTSIDTLSAKLNLKATEIEVERVELKRQSDFAHAQGTVDTVTDHHYAGTLSAALANIADYAQALPASWRDALREGAITLDWSGNGNANSHSGAFHINGRGIRVTLPNELAPFDAQLDGAYSPGNLFFRQLHLANEHASLTGFATVAFKYLQLQALAFNLNGKPTLRGNFFLPLSLSKIFQGSSLLDALDAEQKLDLDLAVEPTDLAELSAALTGHAAMSGTFGARLSIFGGLDALQGWSEVHLRDFAVANDPPRLSSDAQTRFVSGMMTTKAGFLFRASDPISLDLSSQIYLGQERSRAALEPISANIDFPAIFLVQLPRYLSHDFFRDGILSGKVLISETLRHPKISGDLQLINGKFTGTPLDATAASGRLVFNGKTASLDFANISTHDVDLSVRGEIDFSDLEAVAIKVSGIQPIVDLTPRAEMDCIAGINLMSAPQTEVAFPMIDRLDFSGSAFRSDWTVTLRENINGRSFGALDKSDATRTFQFCRGAQPDEEMLVLGCEPRPHFSPIVRPQKPAKHR
;
A
#
# COMPACT_ATOMS: atom_id res chain seq x y z
N ARG A 1 15.92 -16.51 -64.84
CA ARG A 1 15.54 -17.07 -63.51
C ARG A 1 14.11 -17.56 -63.67
N PRO A 2 13.74 -18.74 -63.14
CA PRO A 2 12.56 -19.43 -63.63
C PRO A 2 11.28 -18.71 -63.17
N ASP A 3 10.38 -18.51 -64.12
CA ASP A 3 8.97 -18.32 -63.82
C ASP A 3 8.46 -19.65 -63.26
N PHE A 4 8.03 -19.65 -61.99
CA PHE A 4 7.53 -20.83 -61.31
C PHE A 4 6.02 -20.74 -61.26
N ARG A 5 5.32 -21.77 -61.75
CA ARG A 5 3.89 -21.97 -61.55
C ARG A 5 3.72 -23.42 -61.12
N GLY A 6 3.22 -23.60 -59.91
CA GLY A 6 3.07 -24.93 -59.33
C GLY A 6 1.88 -24.98 -58.39
N ASP A 7 1.24 -26.14 -58.36
CA ASP A 7 0.31 -26.49 -57.30
C ASP A 7 1.12 -26.86 -56.05
N ILE A 8 0.69 -26.35 -54.91
CA ILE A 8 1.25 -26.68 -53.60
C ILE A 8 0.25 -27.62 -52.94
N SER A 9 0.74 -28.81 -52.55
CA SER A 9 0.03 -29.69 -51.63
C SER A 9 1.05 -30.23 -50.65
N ALA A 10 0.82 -29.98 -49.36
CA ALA A 10 1.68 -30.39 -48.27
C ALA A 10 0.83 -30.92 -47.13
N SER A 11 1.25 -32.06 -46.56
CA SER A 11 0.68 -32.60 -45.33
C SER A 11 1.78 -32.66 -44.29
N ILE A 12 1.56 -31.96 -43.17
CA ILE A 12 2.48 -31.85 -42.04
C ILE A 12 1.90 -32.71 -40.92
N GLY A 13 2.49 -33.89 -40.72
CA GLY A 13 2.02 -34.85 -39.69
C GLY A 13 2.35 -34.46 -38.25
N ASN A 14 3.29 -33.52 -38.04
CA ASN A 14 3.60 -32.98 -36.72
C ASN A 14 3.94 -31.49 -36.81
N LEU A 15 3.01 -30.65 -36.32
CA LEU A 15 3.19 -29.21 -36.28
C LEU A 15 4.36 -28.77 -35.38
N GLY A 16 4.66 -29.50 -34.30
CA GLY A 16 5.77 -29.21 -33.39
C GLY A 16 7.12 -29.27 -34.09
N ASP A 17 7.36 -30.38 -34.80
CA ASP A 17 8.60 -30.58 -35.56
C ASP A 17 8.73 -29.52 -36.67
N PHE A 18 7.64 -29.21 -37.37
CA PHE A 18 7.63 -28.17 -38.40
C PHE A 18 7.91 -26.77 -37.81
N ALA A 19 7.26 -26.41 -36.71
CA ALA A 19 7.43 -25.11 -36.06
C ALA A 19 8.85 -24.92 -35.52
N SER A 20 9.49 -26.01 -35.07
CA SER A 20 10.88 -26.00 -34.61
C SER A 20 11.89 -25.54 -35.68
N LEU A 21 11.59 -25.78 -36.96
CA LEU A 21 12.41 -25.31 -38.10
C LEU A 21 12.46 -23.78 -38.19
N PHE A 22 11.47 -23.10 -37.58
CA PHE A 22 11.35 -21.64 -37.54
C PHE A 22 11.67 -21.08 -36.15
N GLY A 23 12.23 -21.89 -35.25
CA GLY A 23 12.68 -21.47 -33.92
C GLY A 23 11.60 -21.48 -32.83
N ALA A 24 10.42 -22.05 -33.09
CA ALA A 24 9.39 -22.23 -32.07
C ALA A 24 9.71 -23.42 -31.14
N ASP A 25 9.22 -23.39 -29.90
CA ASP A 25 9.31 -24.55 -28.99
C ASP A 25 8.39 -25.68 -29.50
N PRO A 26 8.93 -26.87 -29.84
CA PRO A 26 8.12 -27.98 -30.31
C PRO A 26 7.03 -28.41 -29.31
N GLY A 27 7.23 -28.17 -28.01
CA GLY A 27 6.25 -28.51 -26.97
C GLY A 27 4.98 -27.64 -26.99
N ASP A 28 5.03 -26.50 -27.68
CA ASP A 28 3.92 -25.55 -27.80
C ASP A 28 2.97 -25.92 -28.93
N PHE A 29 3.43 -26.73 -29.89
CA PHE A 29 2.72 -27.04 -31.12
C PHE A 29 2.59 -28.55 -31.35
N ALA A 30 1.42 -29.02 -31.77
CA ALA A 30 1.20 -30.42 -32.13
C ALA A 30 0.02 -30.56 -33.10
N GLY A 31 -0.14 -31.76 -33.65
CA GLY A 31 -1.25 -32.11 -34.55
C GLY A 31 -0.87 -32.01 -36.03
N GLU A 32 -1.87 -32.29 -36.87
CA GLU A 32 -1.70 -32.42 -38.32
C GLU A 32 -2.27 -31.20 -39.06
N ILE A 33 -1.52 -30.68 -40.04
CA ILE A 33 -1.97 -29.60 -40.91
C ILE A 33 -1.81 -30.03 -42.37
N ALA A 34 -2.87 -29.87 -43.16
CA ALA A 34 -2.85 -29.92 -44.61
C ALA A 34 -2.84 -28.50 -45.19
N ILE A 35 -2.00 -28.28 -46.20
CA ILE A 35 -1.88 -27.02 -46.94
C ILE A 35 -2.05 -27.37 -48.41
N ASP A 36 -3.06 -26.80 -49.06
CA ASP A 36 -3.31 -26.98 -50.48
C ASP A 36 -3.48 -25.63 -51.16
N GLY A 37 -3.01 -25.49 -52.40
CA GLY A 37 -3.11 -24.23 -53.10
C GLY A 37 -2.33 -24.15 -54.39
N THR A 38 -2.17 -22.93 -54.88
CA THR A 38 -1.36 -22.63 -56.06
C THR A 38 -0.42 -21.49 -55.74
N MET A 39 0.80 -21.55 -56.25
CA MET A 39 1.77 -20.47 -56.14
C MET A 39 2.40 -20.21 -57.50
N ASN A 40 2.43 -18.94 -57.86
CA ASN A 40 3.01 -18.41 -59.07
C ASN A 40 4.06 -17.38 -58.67
N ALA A 41 5.30 -17.57 -59.09
CA ALA A 41 6.36 -16.59 -58.98
C ALA A 41 6.76 -16.15 -60.40
N ARG A 42 6.37 -14.94 -60.79
CA ARG A 42 6.68 -14.34 -62.10
C ARG A 42 7.15 -12.90 -61.90
N ASP A 43 8.21 -12.49 -62.60
CA ASP A 43 8.76 -11.12 -62.52
C ASP A 43 9.05 -10.63 -61.08
N ARG A 44 9.55 -11.53 -60.22
CA ARG A 44 9.83 -11.27 -58.78
C ARG A 44 8.57 -10.94 -57.95
N LYS A 45 7.38 -11.22 -58.48
CA LYS A 45 6.10 -11.12 -57.78
C LYS A 45 5.60 -12.52 -57.46
N ILE A 46 5.18 -12.72 -56.22
CA ILE A 46 4.54 -13.95 -55.76
C ILE A 46 3.02 -13.73 -55.85
N GLY A 47 2.28 -14.72 -56.32
CA GLY A 47 0.82 -14.69 -56.29
C GLY A 47 0.22 -16.09 -56.24
N GLY A 48 -1.03 -16.22 -55.82
CA GLY A 48 -1.70 -17.51 -55.69
C GLY A 48 -2.69 -17.57 -54.54
N HIS A 49 -3.20 -18.76 -54.24
CA HIS A 49 -4.11 -18.97 -53.12
C HIS A 49 -3.66 -20.18 -52.32
N LEU A 50 -3.73 -20.10 -50.99
CA LEU A 50 -3.44 -21.19 -50.08
C LEU A 50 -4.65 -21.42 -49.18
N ALA A 51 -5.03 -22.68 -49.02
CA ALA A 51 -5.97 -23.15 -48.02
C ALA A 51 -5.20 -24.01 -47.01
N VAL A 52 -5.35 -23.70 -45.73
CA VAL A 52 -4.76 -24.45 -44.63
C VAL A 52 -5.89 -25.05 -43.81
N ASN A 53 -5.86 -26.35 -43.58
CA ASN A 53 -6.81 -27.04 -42.72
C ASN A 53 -6.05 -27.90 -41.72
N GLY A 54 -6.41 -27.83 -40.45
CA GLY A 54 -5.84 -28.67 -39.41
C GLY A 54 -6.89 -29.15 -38.44
N ALA A 55 -6.64 -30.30 -37.82
CA ALA A 55 -7.54 -30.92 -36.86
C ALA A 55 -6.76 -31.43 -35.64
N ALA A 56 -7.40 -31.40 -34.47
CA ALA A 56 -6.81 -31.84 -33.20
C ALA A 56 -5.41 -31.25 -32.95
N LEU A 57 -5.29 -29.94 -33.16
CA LEU A 57 -4.06 -29.19 -33.02
C LEU A 57 -3.77 -28.86 -31.56
N LYS A 58 -2.50 -28.60 -31.28
CA LYS A 58 -2.07 -27.85 -30.11
C LYS A 58 -1.34 -26.61 -30.62
N ILE A 59 -1.73 -25.43 -30.15
CA ILE A 59 -1.12 -24.14 -30.52
C ILE A 59 -0.91 -23.37 -29.21
N PHE A 60 0.33 -22.96 -28.92
CA PHE A 60 0.72 -22.32 -27.65
C PHE A 60 0.26 -23.09 -26.40
N LYS A 61 0.43 -24.42 -26.44
CA LYS A 61 -0.05 -25.37 -25.41
C LYS A 61 -1.57 -25.46 -25.24
N THR A 62 -2.36 -24.75 -26.04
CA THR A 62 -3.82 -24.81 -26.04
C THR A 62 -4.30 -25.78 -27.11
N SER A 63 -5.20 -26.71 -26.74
CA SER A 63 -5.82 -27.62 -27.71
C SER A 63 -6.82 -26.88 -28.59
N ILE A 64 -6.75 -27.08 -29.90
CA ILE A 64 -7.63 -26.48 -30.91
C ILE A 64 -8.22 -27.61 -31.75
N ASP A 65 -9.54 -27.69 -31.84
CA ASP A 65 -10.21 -28.82 -32.53
C ASP A 65 -10.07 -28.69 -34.03
N THR A 66 -10.24 -27.47 -34.56
CA THR A 66 -10.13 -27.20 -35.99
C THR A 66 -9.47 -25.84 -36.26
N LEU A 67 -8.65 -25.82 -37.30
CA LEU A 67 -8.11 -24.63 -37.94
C LEU A 67 -8.52 -24.66 -39.41
N SER A 68 -9.07 -23.57 -39.92
CA SER A 68 -9.24 -23.35 -41.36
C SER A 68 -8.77 -21.96 -41.72
N ALA A 69 -7.85 -21.84 -42.68
CA ALA A 69 -7.39 -20.56 -43.19
C ALA A 69 -7.41 -20.53 -44.72
N LYS A 70 -7.76 -19.38 -45.27
CA LYS A 70 -7.69 -19.07 -46.70
C LYS A 70 -6.88 -17.80 -46.88
N LEU A 71 -5.81 -17.91 -47.65
CA LEU A 71 -4.88 -16.84 -47.93
C LEU A 71 -4.84 -16.61 -49.44
N ASN A 72 -4.92 -15.36 -49.85
CA ASN A 72 -4.72 -14.90 -51.21
C ASN A 72 -3.39 -14.14 -51.26
N LEU A 73 -2.41 -14.73 -51.91
CA LEU A 73 -1.10 -14.16 -52.12
C LEU A 73 -1.17 -13.25 -53.34
N LYS A 74 -0.84 -11.97 -53.16
CA LYS A 74 -0.66 -11.00 -54.24
C LYS A 74 0.80 -10.54 -54.26
N ALA A 75 1.16 -9.82 -55.33
CA ALA A 75 2.52 -9.38 -55.60
C ALA A 75 3.21 -8.66 -54.43
N THR A 76 2.45 -7.85 -53.70
CA THR A 76 2.94 -6.96 -52.63
C THR A 76 2.06 -7.00 -51.38
N GLU A 77 1.06 -7.89 -51.34
CA GLU A 77 0.04 -7.96 -50.29
C GLU A 77 -0.31 -9.43 -50.06
N ILE A 78 -0.45 -9.83 -48.80
CA ILE A 78 -1.10 -11.08 -48.40
C ILE A 78 -2.47 -10.72 -47.86
N GLU A 79 -3.50 -11.23 -48.52
CA GLU A 79 -4.88 -11.10 -48.08
C GLU A 79 -5.27 -12.37 -47.32
N VAL A 80 -5.56 -12.22 -46.04
CA VAL A 80 -6.17 -13.23 -45.20
C VAL A 80 -7.68 -13.16 -45.44
N GLU A 81 -8.18 -13.94 -46.39
CA GLU A 81 -9.62 -13.99 -46.70
C GLU A 81 -10.42 -14.48 -45.48
N ARG A 82 -9.85 -15.46 -44.76
CA ARG A 82 -10.46 -16.03 -43.55
C ARG A 82 -9.45 -16.85 -42.77
N VAL A 83 -9.46 -16.71 -41.46
CA VAL A 83 -8.88 -17.66 -40.49
C VAL A 83 -9.97 -17.97 -39.48
N GLU A 84 -10.26 -19.24 -39.25
CA GLU A 84 -11.17 -19.73 -38.22
C GLU A 84 -10.43 -20.75 -37.33
N LEU A 85 -10.49 -20.53 -36.02
CA LEU A 85 -10.08 -21.46 -34.99
C LEU A 85 -11.31 -21.83 -34.17
N LYS A 86 -11.52 -23.12 -33.90
CA LYS A 86 -12.60 -23.59 -33.01
C LYS A 86 -12.07 -24.56 -31.98
N ARG A 87 -12.58 -24.44 -30.76
CA ARG A 87 -12.32 -25.35 -29.64
C ARG A 87 -13.60 -25.46 -28.82
N GLN A 88 -14.25 -26.61 -28.81
CA GLN A 88 -15.53 -26.82 -28.15
C GLN A 88 -16.56 -25.76 -28.59
N SER A 89 -17.06 -24.93 -27.66
CA SER A 89 -17.95 -23.81 -27.93
C SER A 89 -17.22 -22.49 -28.27
N ASP A 90 -15.90 -22.46 -28.16
CA ASP A 90 -15.08 -21.28 -28.36
C ASP A 90 -14.71 -21.13 -29.84
N PHE A 91 -14.61 -19.88 -30.29
CA PHE A 91 -14.15 -19.57 -31.64
C PHE A 91 -13.30 -18.31 -31.69
N ALA A 92 -12.43 -18.25 -32.69
CA ALA A 92 -11.80 -17.01 -33.13
C ALA A 92 -11.82 -16.96 -34.66
N HIS A 93 -12.21 -15.81 -35.20
CA HIS A 93 -12.22 -15.54 -36.63
C HIS A 93 -11.43 -14.28 -36.95
N ALA A 94 -10.61 -14.33 -37.99
CA ALA A 94 -9.83 -13.18 -38.44
C ALA A 94 -9.84 -13.06 -39.96
N GLN A 95 -9.75 -11.82 -40.44
CA GLN A 95 -9.58 -11.49 -41.85
C GLN A 95 -8.81 -10.17 -41.95
N GLY A 96 -8.13 -9.95 -43.07
CA GLY A 96 -7.38 -8.71 -43.28
C GLY A 96 -6.37 -8.79 -44.40
N THR A 97 -5.57 -7.75 -44.52
CA THR A 97 -4.48 -7.64 -45.48
C THR A 97 -3.20 -7.19 -44.77
N VAL A 98 -2.07 -7.65 -45.30
CA VAL A 98 -0.73 -7.26 -44.85
C VAL A 98 0.15 -7.05 -46.06
N ASP A 99 0.74 -5.87 -46.18
CA ASP A 99 1.70 -5.55 -47.21
C ASP A 99 3.02 -6.29 -46.96
N THR A 100 3.52 -6.96 -48.00
CA THR A 100 4.80 -7.69 -47.96
C THR A 100 6.00 -6.83 -48.35
N VAL A 101 5.74 -5.57 -48.71
CA VAL A 101 6.73 -4.55 -49.07
C VAL A 101 6.99 -3.58 -47.91
N THR A 102 7.87 -2.59 -48.12
CA THR A 102 8.31 -1.62 -47.09
C THR A 102 7.15 -1.00 -46.31
N ASP A 103 7.36 -0.87 -45.00
CA ASP A 103 6.43 -0.42 -43.95
C ASP A 103 5.38 -1.44 -43.47
N HIS A 104 5.20 -2.60 -44.11
CA HIS A 104 4.35 -3.69 -43.62
C HIS A 104 2.98 -3.22 -43.11
N HIS A 105 2.31 -2.39 -43.91
CA HIS A 105 1.00 -1.88 -43.55
C HIS A 105 0.01 -3.06 -43.44
N TYR A 106 -0.80 -3.04 -42.40
CA TYR A 106 -1.84 -4.03 -42.17
C TYR A 106 -3.19 -3.36 -42.02
N ALA A 107 -4.25 -4.08 -42.37
CA ALA A 107 -5.63 -3.75 -42.04
C ALA A 107 -6.40 -5.03 -41.77
N GLY A 108 -7.18 -5.11 -40.71
CA GLY A 108 -7.88 -6.36 -40.40
C GLY A 108 -8.91 -6.26 -39.31
N THR A 109 -9.64 -7.35 -39.16
CA THR A 109 -10.64 -7.55 -38.13
C THR A 109 -10.44 -8.92 -37.48
N LEU A 110 -10.66 -8.98 -36.17
CA LEU A 110 -10.64 -10.19 -35.36
C LEU A 110 -11.91 -10.20 -34.53
N SER A 111 -12.61 -11.32 -34.47
CA SER A 111 -13.56 -11.56 -33.40
C SER A 111 -13.31 -12.90 -32.73
N ALA A 112 -13.52 -12.95 -31.43
CA ALA A 112 -13.35 -14.14 -30.63
C ALA A 112 -14.43 -14.25 -29.57
N ALA A 113 -14.84 -15.48 -29.26
CA ALA A 113 -15.66 -15.79 -28.10
C ALA A 113 -15.02 -16.96 -27.35
N LEU A 114 -14.67 -16.70 -26.09
CA LEU A 114 -14.01 -17.64 -25.20
C LEU A 114 -14.93 -17.87 -24.00
N ALA A 115 -15.33 -19.12 -23.75
CA ALA A 115 -16.17 -19.46 -22.60
C ALA A 115 -15.42 -19.27 -21.27
N ASN A 116 -14.10 -19.47 -21.27
CA ASN A 116 -13.24 -19.19 -20.13
C ASN A 116 -11.86 -18.72 -20.58
N ILE A 117 -11.45 -17.52 -20.18
CA ILE A 117 -10.14 -16.93 -20.53
C ILE A 117 -8.96 -17.71 -19.93
N ALA A 118 -9.18 -18.40 -18.80
CA ALA A 118 -8.16 -19.20 -18.11
C ALA A 118 -7.58 -20.33 -18.97
N ASP A 119 -8.43 -20.93 -19.82
CA ASP A 119 -8.05 -22.01 -20.74
C ASP A 119 -6.99 -21.57 -21.76
N TYR A 120 -6.84 -20.26 -21.94
CA TYR A 120 -5.93 -19.60 -22.87
C TYR A 120 -4.79 -18.87 -22.15
N ALA A 121 -4.61 -19.07 -20.84
CA ALA A 121 -3.61 -18.36 -20.05
C ALA A 121 -2.21 -18.42 -20.69
N GLN A 122 -1.78 -19.57 -21.23
CA GLN A 122 -0.46 -19.70 -21.85
C GLN A 122 -0.25 -18.80 -23.08
N ALA A 123 -1.33 -18.39 -23.75
CA ALA A 123 -1.31 -17.47 -24.88
C ALA A 123 -1.41 -15.99 -24.48
N LEU A 124 -1.68 -15.68 -23.21
CA LEU A 124 -1.78 -14.32 -22.71
C LEU A 124 -0.41 -13.75 -22.30
N PRO A 125 -0.22 -12.42 -22.39
CA PRO A 125 0.94 -11.75 -21.78
C PRO A 125 1.05 -12.07 -20.29
N ALA A 126 2.28 -12.18 -19.77
CA ALA A 126 2.52 -12.57 -18.38
C ALA A 126 1.72 -11.75 -17.36
N SER A 127 1.61 -10.43 -17.56
CA SER A 127 0.83 -9.54 -16.68
C SER A 127 -0.67 -9.87 -16.63
N TRP A 128 -1.23 -10.46 -17.70
CA TRP A 128 -2.64 -10.84 -17.77
C TRP A 128 -2.88 -12.25 -17.23
N ARG A 129 -1.90 -13.15 -17.38
CA ARG A 129 -1.97 -14.53 -16.87
C ARG A 129 -2.18 -14.59 -15.37
N ASP A 130 -1.46 -13.73 -14.64
CA ASP A 130 -1.52 -13.73 -13.18
C ASP A 130 -2.76 -12.96 -12.68
N ALA A 131 -3.24 -12.00 -13.49
CA ALA A 131 -4.35 -11.12 -13.15
C ALA A 131 -5.73 -11.75 -13.42
N LEU A 132 -5.93 -12.45 -14.54
CA LEU A 132 -7.24 -13.01 -14.93
C LEU A 132 -7.31 -14.51 -14.59
N ARG A 133 -8.23 -14.89 -13.70
CA ARG A 133 -8.39 -16.29 -13.29
C ARG A 133 -9.48 -17.03 -14.05
N GLU A 134 -10.60 -16.36 -14.28
CA GLU A 134 -11.81 -16.96 -14.86
C GLU A 134 -12.63 -15.89 -15.58
N GLY A 135 -13.51 -16.33 -16.48
CA GLY A 135 -14.56 -15.52 -17.07
C GLY A 135 -14.69 -15.70 -18.58
N ALA A 136 -15.91 -15.54 -19.09
CA ALA A 136 -16.18 -15.60 -20.53
C ALA A 136 -15.87 -14.24 -21.16
N ILE A 137 -15.22 -14.23 -22.34
CA ILE A 137 -14.86 -13.00 -23.05
C ILE A 137 -15.31 -13.11 -24.50
N THR A 138 -16.03 -12.09 -24.98
CA THR A 138 -16.20 -11.83 -26.41
C THR A 138 -15.40 -10.59 -26.77
N LEU A 139 -14.64 -10.66 -27.85
CA LEU A 139 -13.83 -9.57 -28.39
C LEU A 139 -14.20 -9.38 -29.84
N ASP A 140 -14.46 -8.14 -30.24
CA ASP A 140 -14.41 -7.68 -31.62
C ASP A 140 -13.32 -6.63 -31.72
N TRP A 141 -12.48 -6.72 -32.73
CA TRP A 141 -11.38 -5.80 -32.97
C TRP A 141 -11.30 -5.47 -34.46
N SER A 142 -11.00 -4.21 -34.76
CA SER A 142 -10.62 -3.74 -36.08
C SER A 142 -9.42 -2.83 -35.96
N GLY A 143 -8.47 -2.94 -36.88
CA GLY A 143 -7.27 -2.12 -36.84
C GLY A 143 -6.65 -1.93 -38.20
N ASN A 144 -5.90 -0.85 -38.33
CA ASN A 144 -5.04 -0.58 -39.46
C ASN A 144 -3.76 0.10 -38.98
N GLY A 145 -2.67 -0.08 -39.72
CA GLY A 145 -1.42 0.57 -39.35
C GLY A 145 -0.16 -0.12 -39.80
N ASN A 146 0.94 0.31 -39.23
CA ASN A 146 2.25 -0.32 -39.31
C ASN A 146 2.94 -0.22 -37.94
N ALA A 147 4.22 -0.63 -37.87
CA ALA A 147 5.00 -0.61 -36.64
C ALA A 147 5.08 0.76 -35.95
N ASN A 148 4.97 1.88 -36.69
CA ASN A 148 5.15 3.24 -36.18
C ASN A 148 3.85 4.05 -36.09
N SER A 149 2.80 3.63 -36.80
CA SER A 149 1.53 4.33 -36.89
C SER A 149 0.40 3.31 -36.97
N HIS A 150 -0.25 3.05 -35.85
CA HIS A 150 -1.34 2.08 -35.76
C HIS A 150 -2.55 2.67 -35.05
N SER A 151 -3.73 2.31 -35.53
CA SER A 151 -4.98 2.66 -34.88
C SER A 151 -6.00 1.56 -35.03
N GLY A 152 -7.00 1.57 -34.17
CA GLY A 152 -8.08 0.60 -34.26
C GLY A 152 -9.13 0.83 -33.21
N ALA A 153 -10.17 0.01 -33.28
CA ALA A 153 -11.27 -0.03 -32.34
C ALA A 153 -11.50 -1.45 -31.84
N PHE A 154 -12.00 -1.56 -30.61
CA PHE A 154 -12.36 -2.83 -30.02
C PHE A 154 -13.66 -2.70 -29.23
N HIS A 155 -14.37 -3.81 -29.16
CA HIS A 155 -15.51 -4.05 -28.29
C HIS A 155 -15.22 -5.32 -27.51
N ILE A 156 -15.21 -5.24 -26.19
CA ILE A 156 -14.95 -6.38 -25.30
C ILE A 156 -16.12 -6.52 -24.35
N ASN A 157 -16.75 -7.70 -24.32
CA ASN A 157 -17.66 -8.07 -23.25
C ASN A 157 -17.07 -9.22 -22.43
N GLY A 158 -16.88 -8.98 -21.15
CA GLY A 158 -16.55 -9.99 -20.16
C GLY A 158 -17.79 -10.37 -19.35
N ARG A 159 -17.95 -11.66 -19.02
CA ARG A 159 -18.97 -12.14 -18.09
C ARG A 159 -18.36 -12.99 -16.99
N GLY A 160 -18.73 -12.71 -15.74
CA GLY A 160 -18.24 -13.43 -14.57
C GLY A 160 -16.72 -13.41 -14.43
N ILE A 161 -16.09 -12.27 -14.75
CA ILE A 161 -14.64 -12.09 -14.69
C ILE A 161 -14.19 -12.15 -13.24
N ARG A 162 -13.16 -12.97 -12.97
CA ARG A 162 -12.45 -13.02 -11.69
C ARG A 162 -11.01 -12.56 -11.85
N VAL A 163 -10.60 -11.61 -11.01
CA VAL A 163 -9.25 -11.06 -11.00
C VAL A 163 -8.50 -11.41 -9.72
N THR A 164 -7.20 -11.68 -9.82
CA THR A 164 -6.31 -11.80 -8.66
C THR A 164 -5.91 -10.41 -8.18
N LEU A 165 -6.47 -9.98 -7.05
CA LEU A 165 -6.07 -8.77 -6.33
C LEU A 165 -5.73 -9.14 -4.87
N PRO A 166 -5.05 -8.27 -4.10
CA PRO A 166 -4.75 -8.52 -2.69
C PRO A 166 -5.98 -8.88 -1.84
N ASN A 167 -7.15 -8.37 -2.26
CA ASN A 167 -8.47 -8.79 -1.78
C ASN A 167 -9.23 -9.40 -2.96
N GLU A 168 -9.88 -10.54 -2.74
CA GLU A 168 -10.72 -11.17 -3.77
C GLU A 168 -11.94 -10.29 -4.05
N LEU A 169 -12.06 -9.81 -5.30
CA LEU A 169 -13.24 -9.09 -5.74
C LEU A 169 -14.35 -10.08 -6.11
N ALA A 170 -15.59 -9.69 -5.85
CA ALA A 170 -16.75 -10.38 -6.37
C ALA A 170 -16.70 -10.43 -7.90
N PRO A 171 -17.11 -11.55 -8.55
CA PRO A 171 -17.14 -11.65 -10.00
C PRO A 171 -17.95 -10.51 -10.63
N PHE A 172 -17.47 -10.00 -11.76
CA PHE A 172 -18.13 -8.88 -12.44
C PHE A 172 -18.20 -9.10 -13.96
N ASP A 173 -19.20 -8.50 -14.56
CA ASP A 173 -19.34 -8.34 -16.00
C ASP A 173 -18.66 -7.04 -16.42
N ALA A 174 -18.09 -7.03 -17.62
CA ALA A 174 -17.39 -5.89 -18.18
C ALA A 174 -17.87 -5.65 -19.61
N GLN A 175 -18.09 -4.38 -19.96
CA GLN A 175 -18.34 -3.94 -21.33
C GLN A 175 -17.40 -2.77 -21.60
N LEU A 176 -16.46 -2.98 -22.53
CA LEU A 176 -15.41 -2.03 -22.86
C LEU A 176 -15.47 -1.74 -24.36
N ASP A 177 -15.85 -0.52 -24.71
CA ASP A 177 -15.77 0.00 -26.06
C ASP A 177 -14.66 1.03 -26.15
N GLY A 178 -13.72 0.83 -27.06
CA GLY A 178 -12.60 1.74 -27.16
C GLY A 178 -11.95 1.80 -28.53
N ALA A 179 -11.07 2.78 -28.65
CA ALA A 179 -10.19 2.96 -29.78
C ALA A 179 -8.77 3.25 -29.28
N TYR A 180 -7.78 2.83 -30.05
CA TYR A 180 -6.38 3.09 -29.77
C TYR A 180 -5.73 3.82 -30.94
N SER A 181 -4.70 4.59 -30.62
CA SER A 181 -3.81 5.29 -31.55
C SER A 181 -2.41 5.30 -30.94
N PRO A 182 -1.35 5.73 -31.65
CA PRO A 182 -0.01 5.74 -31.06
C PRO A 182 0.00 6.57 -29.77
N GLY A 183 0.26 5.89 -28.66
CA GLY A 183 0.38 6.46 -27.33
C GLY A 183 -0.91 6.85 -26.61
N ASN A 184 -2.08 6.55 -27.16
CA ASN A 184 -3.36 6.79 -26.49
C ASN A 184 -4.32 5.62 -26.68
N LEU A 185 -5.00 5.27 -25.59
CA LEU A 185 -6.10 4.32 -25.54
C LEU A 185 -7.31 5.03 -24.96
N PHE A 186 -8.39 5.12 -25.74
CA PHE A 186 -9.61 5.81 -25.37
C PHE A 186 -10.77 4.83 -25.25
N PHE A 187 -11.42 4.79 -24.10
CA PHE A 187 -12.62 4.03 -23.82
C PHE A 187 -13.83 4.95 -23.93
N ARG A 188 -14.63 4.74 -24.98
CA ARG A 188 -15.94 5.35 -25.20
C ARG A 188 -17.00 4.77 -24.26
N GLN A 189 -16.79 3.55 -23.79
CA GLN A 189 -17.63 2.96 -22.78
C GLN A 189 -16.73 2.13 -21.88
N LEU A 190 -16.72 2.47 -20.60
CA LEU A 190 -16.26 1.61 -19.54
C LEU A 190 -17.48 1.31 -18.68
N HIS A 191 -17.92 0.07 -18.66
CA HIS A 191 -19.00 -0.39 -17.80
C HIS A 191 -18.59 -1.68 -17.12
N LEU A 192 -18.41 -1.63 -15.81
CA LEU A 192 -18.11 -2.79 -14.96
C LEU A 192 -19.27 -2.96 -13.99
N ALA A 193 -19.84 -4.16 -13.88
CA ALA A 193 -20.99 -4.37 -13.01
C ALA A 193 -21.03 -5.77 -12.40
N ASN A 194 -21.58 -5.88 -11.21
CA ASN A 194 -22.02 -7.15 -10.63
C ASN A 194 -23.47 -7.00 -10.12
N GLU A 195 -23.96 -7.95 -9.32
CA GLU A 195 -25.34 -7.91 -8.80
C GLU A 195 -25.66 -6.65 -7.98
N HIS A 196 -24.66 -6.09 -7.29
CA HIS A 196 -24.85 -5.03 -6.31
C HIS A 196 -24.18 -3.70 -6.69
N ALA A 197 -23.21 -3.70 -7.59
CA ALA A 197 -22.40 -2.54 -7.91
C ALA A 197 -22.28 -2.34 -9.42
N SER A 198 -22.32 -1.09 -9.88
CA SER A 198 -21.98 -0.74 -11.26
C SER A 198 -21.11 0.50 -11.33
N LEU A 199 -20.07 0.44 -12.15
CA LEU A 199 -19.15 1.53 -12.47
C LEU A 199 -19.27 1.84 -13.95
N THR A 200 -19.59 3.09 -14.29
CA THR A 200 -19.61 3.57 -15.66
C THR A 200 -18.74 4.81 -15.84
N GLY A 201 -18.26 5.04 -17.07
CA GLY A 201 -17.57 6.27 -17.43
C GLY A 201 -16.85 6.19 -18.77
N PHE A 202 -16.10 7.25 -19.07
CA PHE A 202 -15.16 7.32 -20.19
C PHE A 202 -13.74 7.36 -19.63
N ALA A 203 -12.81 6.68 -20.30
CA ALA A 203 -11.42 6.64 -19.85
C ALA A 203 -10.46 6.96 -20.99
N THR A 204 -9.44 7.76 -20.72
CA THR A 204 -8.30 7.96 -21.62
C THR A 204 -7.04 7.56 -20.90
N VAL A 205 -6.33 6.59 -21.45
CA VAL A 205 -5.03 6.11 -20.96
C VAL A 205 -3.98 6.55 -21.97
N ALA A 206 -3.17 7.53 -21.60
CA ALA A 206 -2.08 8.04 -22.41
C ALA A 206 -0.75 7.81 -21.69
N PHE A 207 0.38 7.87 -22.42
CA PHE A 207 1.69 7.64 -21.80
C PHE A 207 2.03 8.59 -20.64
N LYS A 208 1.47 9.80 -20.66
CA LYS A 208 1.74 10.85 -19.67
C LYS A 208 0.54 11.26 -18.82
N TYR A 209 -0.63 10.67 -19.03
CA TYR A 209 -1.81 10.98 -18.21
C TYR A 209 -2.84 9.86 -18.22
N LEU A 210 -3.67 9.84 -17.18
CA LEU A 210 -4.89 9.06 -17.08
C LEU A 210 -6.03 10.03 -16.86
N GLN A 211 -7.10 9.87 -17.62
CA GLN A 211 -8.29 10.69 -17.47
C GLN A 211 -9.51 9.79 -17.35
N LEU A 212 -10.34 10.02 -16.34
CA LEU A 212 -11.70 9.48 -16.26
C LEU A 212 -12.71 10.63 -16.31
N GLN A 213 -13.72 10.50 -17.16
CA GLN A 213 -14.80 11.47 -17.30
C GLN A 213 -16.15 10.79 -17.10
N ALA A 214 -17.11 11.56 -16.58
CA ALA A 214 -18.46 11.09 -16.24
C ALA A 214 -18.43 9.79 -15.41
N LEU A 215 -17.47 9.68 -14.49
CA LEU A 215 -17.33 8.54 -13.62
C LEU A 215 -18.59 8.44 -12.76
N ALA A 216 -19.22 7.28 -12.77
CA ALA A 216 -20.44 7.02 -12.03
C ALA A 216 -20.38 5.63 -11.41
N PHE A 217 -20.32 5.58 -10.09
CA PHE A 217 -20.46 4.35 -9.33
C PHE A 217 -21.84 4.30 -8.68
N ASN A 218 -22.55 3.19 -8.82
CA ASN A 218 -23.82 2.92 -8.17
C ASN A 218 -23.68 1.70 -7.29
N LEU A 219 -24.28 1.77 -6.10
CA LEU A 219 -24.40 0.67 -5.15
C LEU A 219 -25.87 0.39 -4.92
N ASN A 220 -26.31 -0.84 -5.17
CA ASN A 220 -27.70 -1.30 -5.08
C ASN A 220 -28.66 -0.37 -5.84
N GLY A 221 -28.25 0.09 -7.02
CA GLY A 221 -28.99 1.04 -7.87
C GLY A 221 -28.98 2.49 -7.40
N LYS A 222 -28.34 2.82 -6.28
CA LYS A 222 -28.22 4.20 -5.76
C LYS A 222 -26.90 4.82 -6.21
N PRO A 223 -26.89 6.10 -6.66
CA PRO A 223 -25.65 6.81 -6.96
C PRO A 223 -24.83 7.00 -5.69
N THR A 224 -23.57 6.54 -5.70
CA THR A 224 -22.66 6.63 -4.55
C THR A 224 -21.43 7.45 -4.84
N LEU A 225 -20.86 7.36 -6.05
CA LEU A 225 -19.75 8.22 -6.47
C LEU A 225 -20.01 8.81 -7.85
N ARG A 226 -19.69 10.09 -8.02
CA ARG A 226 -19.74 10.83 -9.28
C ARG A 226 -18.52 11.72 -9.43
N GLY A 227 -18.04 11.90 -10.65
CA GLY A 227 -17.05 12.94 -10.92
C GLY A 227 -16.17 12.72 -12.13
N ASN A 228 -15.08 13.46 -12.15
CA ASN A 228 -14.06 13.44 -13.19
C ASN A 228 -12.68 13.52 -12.53
N PHE A 229 -11.69 12.91 -13.17
CA PHE A 229 -10.31 13.19 -12.82
C PHE A 229 -9.40 13.17 -14.04
N PHE A 230 -8.39 14.02 -13.99
CA PHE A 230 -7.23 14.06 -14.86
C PHE A 230 -6.00 13.97 -13.96
N LEU A 231 -5.28 12.86 -14.06
CA LEU A 231 -4.06 12.59 -13.33
C LEU A 231 -2.88 12.66 -14.30
N PRO A 232 -1.92 13.58 -14.11
CA PRO A 232 -0.72 13.62 -14.92
C PRO A 232 0.25 12.53 -14.44
N LEU A 233 0.18 11.32 -15.00
CA LEU A 233 1.06 10.19 -14.64
C LEU A 233 1.84 9.63 -15.82
N SER A 234 3.11 9.34 -15.59
CA SER A 234 3.95 8.58 -16.51
C SER A 234 3.73 7.08 -16.31
N LEU A 235 3.00 6.44 -17.24
CA LEU A 235 2.77 4.99 -17.20
C LEU A 235 4.08 4.20 -17.28
N SER A 236 5.08 4.70 -18.00
CA SER A 236 6.40 4.07 -18.07
C SER A 236 7.09 3.99 -16.72
N LYS A 237 6.95 5.01 -15.86
CA LYS A 237 7.51 4.99 -14.49
C LYS A 237 6.79 3.95 -13.63
N ILE A 238 5.46 3.84 -13.75
CA ILE A 238 4.65 2.85 -13.03
C ILE A 238 5.05 1.43 -13.44
N PHE A 239 5.19 1.17 -14.76
CA PHE A 239 5.65 -0.13 -15.25
C PHE A 239 7.09 -0.47 -14.84
N GLN A 240 7.90 0.52 -14.50
CA GLN A 240 9.24 0.35 -13.91
C GLN A 240 9.21 0.17 -12.37
N GLY A 241 8.03 0.13 -11.76
CA GLY A 241 7.85 -0.09 -10.31
C GLY A 241 7.85 1.19 -9.46
N SER A 242 7.78 2.37 -10.06
CA SER A 242 7.65 3.63 -9.30
C SER A 242 6.29 3.71 -8.61
N SER A 243 6.23 4.38 -7.45
CA SER A 243 4.96 4.67 -6.80
C SER A 243 4.09 5.61 -7.67
N LEU A 244 2.76 5.58 -7.47
CA LEU A 244 1.84 6.49 -8.18
C LEU A 244 2.26 7.96 -8.00
N LEU A 245 2.68 8.35 -6.79
CA LEU A 245 3.06 9.72 -6.47
C LEU A 245 4.35 10.13 -7.19
N ASP A 246 5.35 9.25 -7.30
CA ASP A 246 6.61 9.53 -8.00
C ASP A 246 6.46 9.50 -9.53
N ALA A 247 5.41 8.81 -10.00
CA ALA A 247 5.04 8.76 -11.40
C ALA A 247 4.33 10.03 -11.88
N LEU A 248 3.94 10.94 -10.98
CA LEU A 248 3.29 12.19 -11.36
C LEU A 248 4.23 13.06 -12.23
N ASP A 249 3.68 13.58 -13.32
CA ASP A 249 4.36 14.48 -14.26
C ASP A 249 4.14 15.93 -13.82
N ALA A 250 5.18 16.55 -13.28
CA ALA A 250 5.14 17.91 -12.75
C ALA A 250 4.91 19.00 -13.82
N GLU A 251 5.13 18.68 -15.10
CA GLU A 251 4.88 19.63 -16.19
C GLU A 251 3.39 19.78 -16.54
N GLN A 252 2.55 18.86 -16.05
CA GLN A 252 1.13 18.83 -16.35
C GLN A 252 0.29 19.21 -15.13
N LYS A 253 -0.95 19.63 -15.40
CA LYS A 253 -1.90 20.02 -14.36
C LYS A 253 -2.66 18.81 -13.84
N LEU A 254 -2.95 18.82 -12.56
CA LEU A 254 -3.92 17.95 -11.90
C LEU A 254 -5.31 18.59 -12.02
N ASP A 255 -6.34 17.78 -12.21
CA ASP A 255 -7.75 18.20 -12.08
C ASP A 255 -8.56 17.03 -11.51
N LEU A 256 -9.13 17.20 -10.32
CA LEU A 256 -9.92 16.21 -9.60
C LEU A 256 -11.23 16.87 -9.17
N ASP A 257 -12.36 16.33 -9.58
CA ASP A 257 -13.68 16.74 -9.09
C ASP A 257 -14.48 15.49 -8.78
N LEU A 258 -14.61 15.13 -7.51
CA LEU A 258 -15.24 13.91 -7.05
C LEU A 258 -16.26 14.21 -5.95
N ALA A 259 -17.43 13.60 -6.05
CA ALA A 259 -18.47 13.61 -5.03
C ALA A 259 -18.83 12.16 -4.69
N VAL A 260 -18.78 11.85 -3.40
CA VAL A 260 -19.18 10.58 -2.81
C VAL A 260 -20.35 10.87 -1.88
N GLU A 261 -21.53 10.42 -2.28
CA GLU A 261 -22.72 10.48 -1.43
C GLU A 261 -22.51 9.63 -0.18
N PRO A 262 -23.13 9.97 0.97
CA PRO A 262 -23.05 9.17 2.19
C PRO A 262 -23.39 7.69 1.92
N THR A 263 -22.35 6.87 1.91
CA THR A 263 -22.40 5.46 1.50
C THR A 263 -22.14 4.57 2.69
N ASP A 264 -22.98 3.54 2.86
CA ASP A 264 -22.77 2.50 3.86
C ASP A 264 -21.58 1.60 3.46
N LEU A 265 -20.55 1.56 4.31
CA LEU A 265 -19.31 0.84 4.04
C LEU A 265 -19.47 -0.68 4.16
N ALA A 266 -20.46 -1.17 4.93
CA ALA A 266 -20.79 -2.58 4.99
C ALA A 266 -21.45 -3.04 3.70
N GLU A 267 -22.40 -2.26 3.16
CA GLU A 267 -22.97 -2.51 1.83
C GLU A 267 -21.90 -2.46 0.73
N LEU A 268 -21.03 -1.44 0.76
CA LEU A 268 -19.97 -1.27 -0.23
C LEU A 268 -19.00 -2.46 -0.21
N SER A 269 -18.50 -2.84 0.97
CA SER A 269 -17.55 -3.94 1.08
C SER A 269 -18.18 -5.29 0.70
N ALA A 270 -19.43 -5.54 1.09
CA ALA A 270 -20.15 -6.73 0.68
C ALA A 270 -20.36 -6.79 -0.84
N ALA A 271 -20.72 -5.67 -1.48
CA ALA A 271 -20.90 -5.62 -2.92
C ALA A 271 -19.60 -5.83 -3.71
N LEU A 272 -18.45 -5.36 -3.19
CA LEU A 272 -17.17 -5.47 -3.88
C LEU A 272 -16.43 -6.78 -3.59
N THR A 273 -16.59 -7.38 -2.41
CA THR A 273 -15.78 -8.53 -1.96
C THR A 273 -16.61 -9.75 -1.54
N GLY A 274 -17.93 -9.66 -1.54
CA GLY A 274 -18.83 -10.73 -1.07
C GLY A 274 -18.98 -10.82 0.45
N HIS A 275 -18.27 -10.01 1.23
CA HIS A 275 -18.38 -9.98 2.69
C HIS A 275 -18.21 -8.56 3.27
N ALA A 276 -18.88 -8.27 4.39
CA ALA A 276 -18.76 -6.99 5.07
C ALA A 276 -17.45 -6.91 5.88
N ALA A 277 -16.41 -6.33 5.27
CA ALA A 277 -15.09 -6.17 5.90
C ALA A 277 -14.96 -4.87 6.72
N MET A 278 -15.90 -3.94 6.54
CA MET A 278 -15.93 -2.65 7.21
C MET A 278 -17.37 -2.20 7.41
N SER A 279 -17.59 -1.26 8.30
CA SER A 279 -18.91 -0.69 8.60
C SER A 279 -18.80 0.80 8.90
N GLY A 280 -19.95 1.48 8.95
CA GLY A 280 -20.02 2.93 9.09
C GLY A 280 -20.49 3.60 7.81
N THR A 281 -20.53 4.92 7.81
CA THR A 281 -20.88 5.71 6.62
C THR A 281 -19.75 6.64 6.23
N PHE A 282 -19.48 6.71 4.93
CA PHE A 282 -18.48 7.59 4.33
C PHE A 282 -19.12 8.46 3.26
N GLY A 283 -18.91 9.77 3.36
CA GLY A 283 -19.26 10.74 2.33
C GLY A 283 -18.10 11.70 2.14
N ALA A 284 -17.89 12.18 0.92
CA ALA A 284 -16.80 13.08 0.61
C ALA A 284 -17.13 13.95 -0.59
N ARG A 285 -16.53 15.14 -0.65
CA ARG A 285 -16.52 15.97 -1.84
C ARG A 285 -15.17 16.63 -1.96
N LEU A 286 -14.58 16.62 -3.15
CA LEU A 286 -13.29 17.27 -3.38
C LEU A 286 -13.27 17.86 -4.78
N SER A 287 -12.67 19.05 -4.88
CA SER A 287 -12.39 19.73 -6.13
C SER A 287 -10.99 20.30 -6.02
N ILE A 288 -10.02 19.72 -6.70
CA ILE A 288 -8.59 20.07 -6.62
C ILE A 288 -8.05 20.19 -8.03
N PHE A 289 -7.43 21.32 -8.36
CA PHE A 289 -6.89 21.59 -9.69
C PHE A 289 -5.61 22.44 -9.64
N GLY A 290 -4.83 22.42 -10.72
CA GLY A 290 -3.64 23.27 -10.89
C GLY A 290 -2.34 22.49 -11.10
N GLY A 291 -1.21 23.18 -11.10
CA GLY A 291 0.11 22.55 -11.09
C GLY A 291 0.40 21.87 -9.76
N LEU A 292 1.24 20.83 -9.74
CA LEU A 292 1.54 20.05 -8.53
C LEU A 292 2.20 20.87 -7.40
N ASP A 293 2.82 22.00 -7.74
CA ASP A 293 3.46 22.96 -6.85
C ASP A 293 2.52 24.13 -6.43
N ALA A 294 1.41 24.32 -7.15
CA ALA A 294 0.50 25.45 -6.99
C ALA A 294 -0.97 25.00 -6.98
N LEU A 295 -1.25 23.89 -6.30
CA LEU A 295 -2.59 23.31 -6.21
C LEU A 295 -3.59 24.27 -5.56
N GLN A 296 -4.81 24.23 -6.08
CA GLN A 296 -5.95 25.03 -5.64
C GLN A 296 -7.17 24.14 -5.47
N GLY A 297 -8.05 24.51 -4.54
CA GLY A 297 -9.32 23.83 -4.36
C GLY A 297 -9.62 23.48 -2.92
N TRP A 298 -10.43 22.45 -2.72
CA TRP A 298 -10.94 22.06 -1.41
C TRP A 298 -11.35 20.59 -1.35
N SER A 299 -11.49 20.07 -0.14
CA SER A 299 -12.01 18.75 0.16
C SER A 299 -12.79 18.77 1.47
N GLU A 300 -13.91 18.08 1.50
CA GLU A 300 -14.74 17.81 2.66
C GLU A 300 -14.92 16.30 2.77
N VAL A 301 -14.70 15.75 3.96
CA VAL A 301 -14.80 14.31 4.23
C VAL A 301 -15.59 14.12 5.51
N HIS A 302 -16.54 13.20 5.47
CA HIS A 302 -17.40 12.80 6.57
C HIS A 302 -17.31 11.29 6.74
N LEU A 303 -16.82 10.86 7.88
CA LEU A 303 -16.74 9.47 8.29
C LEU A 303 -17.51 9.31 9.60
N ARG A 304 -18.43 8.35 9.65
CA ARG A 304 -19.24 8.09 10.84
C ARG A 304 -19.18 6.62 11.20
N ASP A 305 -18.96 6.36 12.49
CA ASP A 305 -19.00 5.02 13.08
C ASP A 305 -18.14 3.97 12.34
N PHE A 306 -17.01 4.40 11.78
CA PHE A 306 -16.12 3.52 11.03
C PHE A 306 -15.53 2.45 11.91
N ALA A 307 -15.68 1.19 11.49
CA ALA A 307 -15.05 0.04 12.11
C ALA A 307 -14.67 -0.99 11.04
N VAL A 308 -13.62 -1.76 11.32
CA VAL A 308 -13.12 -2.83 10.46
C VAL A 308 -13.54 -4.17 11.07
N ALA A 309 -13.71 -5.20 10.24
CA ALA A 309 -13.96 -6.54 10.70
C ALA A 309 -12.88 -6.97 11.71
N ASN A 310 -13.32 -7.54 12.84
CA ASN A 310 -12.46 -7.94 13.96
C ASN A 310 -11.80 -6.79 14.76
N ASP A 311 -12.20 -5.54 14.54
CA ASP A 311 -11.76 -4.37 15.32
C ASP A 311 -12.98 -3.55 15.81
N PRO A 312 -13.48 -3.82 17.04
CA PRO A 312 -14.74 -3.25 17.51
C PRO A 312 -14.77 -1.72 17.78
N PRO A 313 -13.66 -1.04 18.14
CA PRO A 313 -13.63 0.42 18.26
C PRO A 313 -14.14 1.13 17.01
N ARG A 314 -14.90 2.21 17.25
CA ARG A 314 -15.47 3.04 16.18
C ARG A 314 -14.81 4.40 16.12
N LEU A 315 -14.56 4.87 14.91
CA LEU A 315 -14.03 6.19 14.60
C LEU A 315 -15.07 7.00 13.82
N SER A 316 -15.38 8.20 14.29
CA SER A 316 -16.02 9.21 13.46
C SER A 316 -15.03 10.34 13.19
N SER A 317 -15.00 10.86 11.97
CA SER A 317 -14.15 11.98 11.61
C SER A 317 -14.84 12.93 10.63
N ASP A 318 -14.61 14.21 10.82
CA ASP A 318 -14.94 15.24 9.84
C ASP A 318 -13.65 15.95 9.47
N ALA A 319 -13.37 16.13 8.19
CA ALA A 319 -12.21 16.88 7.74
C ALA A 319 -12.58 17.86 6.63
N GLN A 320 -12.09 19.08 6.73
CA GLN A 320 -12.17 20.10 5.71
C GLN A 320 -10.76 20.55 5.35
N THR A 321 -10.38 20.41 4.10
CA THR A 321 -9.08 20.82 3.58
C THR A 321 -9.26 21.86 2.50
N ARG A 322 -8.44 22.91 2.51
CA ARG A 322 -8.34 23.92 1.44
C ARG A 322 -6.92 23.95 0.90
N PHE A 323 -6.82 24.12 -0.41
CA PHE A 323 -5.57 24.28 -1.13
C PHE A 323 -5.58 25.67 -1.77
N VAL A 324 -4.56 26.47 -1.48
CA VAL A 324 -4.39 27.82 -2.03
C VAL A 324 -2.94 27.99 -2.45
N SER A 325 -2.67 27.86 -3.75
CA SER A 325 -1.33 28.03 -4.32
C SER A 325 -0.28 27.13 -3.66
N GLY A 326 -0.60 25.84 -3.50
CA GLY A 326 0.30 24.85 -2.87
C GLY A 326 0.24 24.81 -1.33
N MET A 327 -0.33 25.83 -0.69
CA MET A 327 -0.58 25.81 0.75
C MET A 327 -1.82 24.97 1.06
N MET A 328 -1.66 23.95 1.90
CA MET A 328 -2.73 23.13 2.43
C MET A 328 -3.11 23.63 3.83
N THR A 329 -4.40 23.83 4.07
CA THR A 329 -4.96 24.06 5.41
C THR A 329 -6.06 23.04 5.67
N THR A 330 -5.92 22.24 6.73
CA THR A 330 -6.86 21.19 7.10
C THR A 330 -7.40 21.45 8.50
N LYS A 331 -8.72 21.40 8.64
CA LYS A 331 -9.41 21.34 9.93
C LYS A 331 -10.07 19.98 10.05
N ALA A 332 -9.73 19.22 11.07
CA ALA A 332 -10.28 17.89 11.29
C ALA A 332 -10.76 17.69 12.73
N GLY A 333 -11.85 16.96 12.87
CA GLY A 333 -12.36 16.43 14.12
C GLY A 333 -12.28 14.91 14.11
N PHE A 334 -11.93 14.31 15.23
CA PHE A 334 -11.96 12.86 15.43
C PHE A 334 -12.72 12.55 16.71
N LEU A 335 -13.54 11.51 16.68
CA LEU A 335 -14.31 11.06 17.83
C LEU A 335 -14.22 9.55 17.93
N PHE A 336 -13.72 9.09 19.06
CA PHE A 336 -13.77 7.70 19.48
C PHE A 336 -14.94 7.51 20.46
N ARG A 337 -15.47 6.30 20.52
CA ARG A 337 -16.54 5.97 21.48
C ARG A 337 -16.10 6.34 22.90
N ALA A 338 -17.00 6.98 23.65
CA ALA A 338 -16.80 7.40 25.04
C ALA A 338 -15.63 8.37 25.30
N SER A 339 -14.93 8.84 24.26
CA SER A 339 -13.86 9.85 24.37
C SER A 339 -14.38 11.24 24.01
N ASP A 340 -13.65 12.26 24.43
CA ASP A 340 -13.92 13.63 24.02
C ASP A 340 -13.45 13.88 22.58
N PRO A 341 -14.09 14.81 21.85
CA PRO A 341 -13.69 15.15 20.49
C PRO A 341 -12.25 15.69 20.44
N ILE A 342 -11.48 15.13 19.52
CA ILE A 342 -10.13 15.58 19.18
C ILE A 342 -10.26 16.59 18.05
N SER A 343 -9.56 17.71 18.14
CA SER A 343 -9.48 18.71 17.06
C SER A 343 -8.06 18.85 16.54
N LEU A 344 -7.95 19.03 15.23
CA LEU A 344 -6.70 19.24 14.50
C LEU A 344 -6.88 20.42 13.55
N ASP A 345 -6.08 21.46 13.73
CA ASP A 345 -5.88 22.51 12.73
C ASP A 345 -4.45 22.40 12.18
N LEU A 346 -4.30 22.03 10.92
CA LEU A 346 -3.01 21.85 10.24
C LEU A 346 -2.86 22.86 9.09
N SER A 347 -1.69 23.45 8.94
CA SER A 347 -1.27 24.24 7.79
C SER A 347 0.15 23.88 7.37
N SER A 348 0.35 23.55 6.10
CA SER A 348 1.66 23.21 5.55
C SER A 348 1.72 23.45 4.04
N GLN A 349 2.93 23.60 3.51
CA GLN A 349 3.17 23.51 2.06
C GLN A 349 3.15 22.04 1.63
N ILE A 350 2.42 21.73 0.56
CA ILE A 350 2.39 20.37 -0.01
C ILE A 350 3.24 20.29 -1.27
N TYR A 351 4.05 19.24 -1.35
CA TYR A 351 4.87 18.92 -2.51
C TYR A 351 4.53 17.49 -2.97
N LEU A 352 4.14 17.35 -4.23
CA LEU A 352 3.85 16.07 -4.88
C LEU A 352 4.95 15.74 -5.91
N GLY A 353 5.05 14.47 -6.30
CA GLY A 353 6.08 14.04 -7.25
C GLY A 353 7.48 14.03 -6.63
N GLN A 354 8.48 14.31 -7.48
CA GLN A 354 9.90 14.22 -7.10
C GLN A 354 10.33 15.25 -6.04
N GLU A 355 9.56 16.32 -5.85
CA GLU A 355 9.87 17.39 -4.89
C GLU A 355 9.44 17.06 -3.45
N ARG A 356 8.84 15.89 -3.21
CA ARG A 356 8.27 15.51 -1.89
C ARG A 356 9.27 15.58 -0.74
N SER A 357 10.55 15.32 -1.01
CA SER A 357 11.62 15.40 -0.01
C SER A 357 11.78 16.82 0.58
N ARG A 358 11.34 17.87 -0.12
CA ARG A 358 11.38 19.25 0.36
C ARG A 358 10.38 19.52 1.47
N ALA A 359 9.31 18.74 1.57
CA ALA A 359 8.29 18.92 2.59
C ALA A 359 8.85 18.86 4.03
N ALA A 360 9.96 18.14 4.26
CA ALA A 360 10.61 18.06 5.57
C ALA A 360 11.29 19.36 6.01
N LEU A 361 11.65 20.23 5.06
CA LEU A 361 12.36 21.49 5.29
C LEU A 361 11.42 22.69 5.43
N GLU A 362 10.13 22.47 5.20
CA GLU A 362 9.14 23.53 5.08
C GLU A 362 8.44 23.76 6.41
N PRO A 363 8.02 25.01 6.68
CA PRO A 363 7.35 25.33 7.91
C PRO A 363 5.96 24.68 7.93
N ILE A 364 5.66 24.00 9.03
CA ILE A 364 4.35 23.48 9.36
C ILE A 364 3.77 24.27 10.53
N SER A 365 2.45 24.28 10.64
CA SER A 365 1.73 24.77 11.81
C SER A 365 0.61 23.78 12.12
N ALA A 366 0.67 23.08 13.24
CA ALA A 366 -0.35 22.15 13.68
C ALA A 366 -0.79 22.47 15.10
N ASN A 367 -2.09 22.55 15.34
CA ASN A 367 -2.68 22.65 16.67
C ASN A 367 -3.56 21.43 16.89
N ILE A 368 -3.24 20.64 17.92
CA ILE A 368 -3.91 19.39 18.24
C ILE A 368 -4.44 19.50 19.68
N ASP A 369 -5.74 19.34 19.85
CA ASP A 369 -6.40 19.36 21.15
C ASP A 369 -7.13 18.02 21.35
N PHE A 370 -6.76 17.29 22.40
CA PHE A 370 -7.37 16.01 22.76
C PHE A 370 -7.66 16.00 24.26
N PRO A 371 -8.84 16.47 24.70
CA PRO A 371 -9.14 16.67 26.12
C PRO A 371 -9.11 15.40 26.96
N ALA A 372 -9.70 14.30 26.46
CA ALA A 372 -9.67 13.00 27.11
C ALA A 372 -9.94 11.88 26.10
N ILE A 373 -8.90 11.12 25.74
CA ILE A 373 -8.99 9.94 24.88
C ILE A 373 -8.89 8.69 25.75
N PHE A 374 -9.91 7.84 25.72
CA PHE A 374 -9.84 6.51 26.33
C PHE A 374 -9.09 5.57 25.39
N LEU A 375 -7.88 5.17 25.78
CA LEU A 375 -6.96 4.41 24.93
C LEU A 375 -7.50 3.02 24.56
N VAL A 376 -8.35 2.43 25.40
CA VAL A 376 -9.06 1.17 25.11
C VAL A 376 -10.06 1.28 23.95
N GLN A 377 -10.48 2.51 23.61
CA GLN A 377 -11.42 2.80 22.52
C GLN A 377 -10.68 3.21 21.24
N LEU A 378 -9.35 3.11 21.21
CA LEU A 378 -8.58 3.29 19.98
C LEU A 378 -8.63 2.01 19.13
N PRO A 379 -8.95 2.13 17.82
CA PRO A 379 -8.84 1.03 16.89
C PRO A 379 -7.45 0.38 16.90
N ARG A 380 -7.40 -0.95 16.73
CA ARG A 380 -6.15 -1.72 16.74
C ARG A 380 -5.18 -1.29 15.65
N TYR A 381 -5.68 -0.84 14.50
CA TYR A 381 -4.82 -0.32 13.43
C TYR A 381 -4.11 1.00 13.81
N LEU A 382 -4.58 1.72 14.84
CA LEU A 382 -3.89 2.88 15.40
C LEU A 382 -3.01 2.49 16.58
N SER A 383 -3.55 1.71 17.51
CA SER A 383 -2.88 1.36 18.77
C SER A 383 -1.89 0.20 18.65
N HIS A 384 -1.96 -0.60 17.59
CA HIS A 384 -1.21 -1.85 17.42
C HIS A 384 -1.32 -2.80 18.63
N ASP A 385 -2.51 -2.86 19.27
CA ASP A 385 -2.80 -3.61 20.51
C ASP A 385 -1.92 -3.23 21.72
N PHE A 386 -1.20 -2.11 21.65
CA PHE A 386 -0.29 -1.66 22.69
C PHE A 386 -1.03 -1.26 23.98
N PHE A 387 -2.16 -0.56 23.86
CA PHE A 387 -2.91 -0.04 25.00
C PHE A 387 -4.10 -0.94 25.36
N ARG A 388 -4.17 -1.35 26.63
CA ARG A 388 -5.32 -2.07 27.21
C ARG A 388 -6.32 -1.13 27.86
N ASP A 389 -5.82 -0.05 28.45
CA ASP A 389 -6.60 0.91 29.25
C ASP A 389 -5.81 2.20 29.43
N GLY A 390 -6.47 3.25 29.91
CA GLY A 390 -5.87 4.53 30.25
C GLY A 390 -6.49 5.71 29.52
N ILE A 391 -6.15 6.90 30.00
CA ILE A 391 -6.63 8.17 29.44
C ILE A 391 -5.43 8.99 29.00
N LEU A 392 -5.44 9.41 27.73
CA LEU A 392 -4.48 10.36 27.17
C LEU A 392 -5.17 11.71 26.99
N SER A 393 -4.58 12.76 27.56
CA SER A 393 -5.07 14.13 27.44
C SER A 393 -3.94 15.07 27.10
N GLY A 394 -4.25 16.19 26.44
CA GLY A 394 -3.25 17.18 26.14
C GLY A 394 -3.65 18.18 25.08
N LYS A 395 -2.81 19.20 24.96
CA LYS A 395 -2.89 20.20 23.92
C LYS A 395 -1.49 20.46 23.40
N VAL A 396 -1.30 20.33 22.09
CA VAL A 396 0.02 20.41 21.47
C VAL A 396 -0.05 21.35 20.27
N LEU A 397 0.82 22.36 20.27
CA LEU A 397 1.08 23.23 19.13
C LEU A 397 2.45 22.88 18.57
N ILE A 398 2.52 22.62 17.26
CA ILE A 398 3.74 22.30 16.52
C ILE A 398 3.94 23.38 15.45
N SER A 399 5.15 23.91 15.37
CA SER A 399 5.54 24.94 14.40
C SER A 399 6.98 24.75 13.93
N GLU A 400 7.46 25.59 13.02
CA GLU A 400 8.77 25.45 12.33
C GLU A 400 8.79 24.21 11.44
N THR A 401 9.89 23.46 11.36
CA THR A 401 10.07 22.39 10.36
C THR A 401 9.93 21.01 10.99
N LEU A 402 9.77 19.96 10.18
CA LEU A 402 9.76 18.58 10.70
C LEU A 402 11.11 18.17 11.29
N ARG A 403 12.24 18.70 10.79
CA ARG A 403 13.57 18.40 11.34
C ARG A 403 13.89 19.17 12.62
N HIS A 404 13.51 20.45 12.65
CA HIS A 404 13.69 21.33 13.79
C HIS A 404 12.31 21.84 14.23
N PRO A 405 11.52 21.01 14.94
CA PRO A 405 10.19 21.40 15.35
C PRO A 405 10.25 22.31 16.59
N LYS A 406 9.28 23.22 16.67
CA LYS A 406 8.96 23.94 17.90
C LYS A 406 7.60 23.49 18.40
N ILE A 407 7.60 22.76 19.50
CA ILE A 407 6.44 22.14 20.13
C ILE A 407 6.11 22.88 21.44
N SER A 408 4.85 23.17 21.70
CA SER A 408 4.41 23.83 22.94
C SER A 408 3.10 23.24 23.44
N GLY A 409 2.95 23.17 24.75
CA GLY A 409 1.76 22.61 25.41
C GLY A 409 2.10 21.42 26.30
N ASP A 410 1.16 20.52 26.55
CA ASP A 410 1.37 19.40 27.45
C ASP A 410 0.65 18.12 27.01
N LEU A 411 1.19 17.00 27.47
CA LEU A 411 0.70 15.65 27.25
C LEU A 411 0.65 14.94 28.61
N GLN A 412 -0.48 14.33 28.92
CA GLN A 412 -0.67 13.58 30.16
C GLN A 412 -1.26 12.21 29.85
N LEU A 413 -0.63 11.18 30.42
CA LEU A 413 -1.12 9.81 30.44
C LEU A 413 -1.51 9.45 31.87
N ILE A 414 -2.75 9.01 32.06
CA ILE A 414 -3.28 8.58 33.35
C ILE A 414 -3.67 7.10 33.25
N ASN A 415 -3.14 6.29 34.17
CA ASN A 415 -3.44 4.86 34.31
C ASN A 415 -3.34 4.08 32.98
N GLY A 416 -2.34 4.39 32.16
CA GLY A 416 -2.06 3.63 30.95
C GLY A 416 -1.70 2.19 31.31
N LYS A 417 -2.40 1.22 30.73
CA LYS A 417 -2.06 -0.21 30.85
C LYS A 417 -1.63 -0.72 29.50
N PHE A 418 -0.59 -1.54 29.47
CA PHE A 418 0.04 -1.94 28.22
C PHE A 418 0.13 -3.46 28.04
N THR A 419 0.50 -3.91 26.85
CA THR A 419 0.80 -5.32 26.55
C THR A 419 2.01 -5.39 25.62
N GLY A 420 2.95 -6.30 25.92
CA GLY A 420 4.12 -6.53 25.05
C GLY A 420 5.04 -5.32 24.92
N THR A 421 5.32 -4.64 26.04
CA THR A 421 6.09 -3.39 26.06
C THR A 421 7.59 -3.63 26.20
N PRO A 422 8.43 -2.68 25.75
CA PRO A 422 9.79 -2.54 26.24
C PRO A 422 9.78 -2.35 27.77
N LEU A 423 10.75 -2.92 28.49
CA LEU A 423 10.90 -2.88 29.95
C LEU A 423 9.90 -3.74 30.77
N ASP A 424 9.12 -4.62 30.14
CA ASP A 424 8.05 -5.38 30.81
C ASP A 424 7.06 -4.49 31.60
N ALA A 425 6.87 -3.25 31.12
CA ALA A 425 5.97 -2.28 31.72
C ALA A 425 4.51 -2.71 31.57
N THR A 426 3.85 -2.98 32.68
CA THR A 426 2.43 -3.36 32.77
C THR A 426 1.51 -2.13 32.81
N ALA A 427 1.99 -1.03 33.42
CA ALA A 427 1.27 0.23 33.47
C ALA A 427 2.22 1.42 33.52
N ALA A 428 1.77 2.59 33.08
CA ALA A 428 2.44 3.86 33.34
C ALA A 428 1.48 5.03 33.46
N SER A 429 1.94 6.06 34.18
CA SER A 429 1.31 7.38 34.20
C SER A 429 2.41 8.43 34.13
N GLY A 430 2.19 9.51 33.40
CA GLY A 430 3.21 10.54 33.26
C GLY A 430 2.67 11.83 32.69
N ARG A 431 3.47 12.89 32.83
CA ARG A 431 3.17 14.20 32.27
C ARG A 431 4.41 14.78 31.62
N LEU A 432 4.24 15.22 30.39
CA LEU A 432 5.27 15.85 29.57
C LEU A 432 4.81 17.27 29.21
N VAL A 433 5.66 18.26 29.42
CA VAL A 433 5.39 19.67 29.10
C VAL A 433 6.40 20.17 28.08
N PHE A 434 5.92 20.62 26.93
CA PHE A 434 6.73 21.11 25.82
C PHE A 434 6.94 22.63 25.92
N ASN A 435 8.20 23.05 25.85
CA ASN A 435 8.64 24.44 25.99
C ASN A 435 9.45 24.91 24.77
N GLY A 436 8.93 24.66 23.57
CA GLY A 436 9.57 25.01 22.31
C GLY A 436 10.39 23.86 21.76
N LYS A 437 11.71 23.87 21.96
CA LYS A 437 12.62 22.85 21.42
C LYS A 437 13.02 21.78 22.44
N THR A 438 12.55 21.94 23.66
CA THR A 438 12.74 20.99 24.76
C THR A 438 11.40 20.66 25.41
N ALA A 439 11.35 19.54 26.13
CA ALA A 439 10.24 19.19 27.00
C ALA A 439 10.74 18.74 28.36
N SER A 440 10.00 19.07 29.40
CA SER A 440 10.22 18.53 30.74
C SER A 440 9.29 17.35 30.98
N LEU A 441 9.87 16.23 31.43
CA LEU A 441 9.13 15.12 31.98
C LEU A 441 8.94 15.39 33.48
N ASP A 442 7.78 15.97 33.83
CA ASP A 442 7.43 16.34 35.21
C ASP A 442 7.49 15.10 36.12
N PHE A 443 6.90 14.01 35.63
CA PHE A 443 7.00 12.68 36.22
C PHE A 443 6.65 11.61 35.19
N ALA A 444 7.23 10.43 35.33
CA ALA A 444 6.72 9.18 34.79
C ALA A 444 6.83 8.09 35.85
N ASN A 445 5.70 7.48 36.18
CA ASN A 445 5.59 6.33 37.04
C ASN A 445 5.37 5.12 36.14
N ILE A 446 6.31 4.19 36.12
CA ILE A 446 6.31 3.00 35.31
C ILE A 446 6.23 1.80 36.25
N SER A 447 5.24 0.96 36.04
CA SER A 447 4.97 -0.22 36.84
C SER A 447 5.23 -1.47 36.03
N THR A 448 6.13 -2.32 36.51
CA THR A 448 6.38 -3.67 35.97
C THR A 448 5.70 -4.72 36.86
N HIS A 449 5.97 -6.01 36.64
CA HIS A 449 5.49 -7.09 37.50
C HIS A 449 6.11 -7.00 38.91
N ASP A 450 7.39 -6.67 39.01
CA ASP A 450 8.17 -6.78 40.25
C ASP A 450 8.51 -5.41 40.89
N VAL A 451 8.53 -4.34 40.09
CA VAL A 451 9.10 -3.04 40.45
C VAL A 451 8.20 -1.89 40.02
N ASP A 452 8.15 -0.84 40.84
CA ASP A 452 7.62 0.47 40.47
C ASP A 452 8.78 1.49 40.35
N LEU A 453 8.96 2.04 39.15
CA LEU A 453 10.01 3.02 38.82
C LEU A 453 9.36 4.40 38.65
N SER A 454 9.82 5.40 39.40
CA SER A 454 9.41 6.79 39.18
C SER A 454 10.59 7.61 38.70
N VAL A 455 10.42 8.33 37.59
CA VAL A 455 11.48 9.14 36.97
C VAL A 455 11.00 10.54 36.63
N ARG A 456 11.95 11.46 36.52
CA ARG A 456 11.78 12.81 35.96
C ARG A 456 12.89 13.08 34.96
N GLY A 457 12.71 14.05 34.08
CA GLY A 457 13.72 14.28 33.06
C GLY A 457 13.48 15.49 32.17
N GLU A 458 14.35 15.61 31.19
CA GLU A 458 14.31 16.62 30.14
C GLU A 458 14.57 15.94 28.79
N ILE A 459 13.86 16.39 27.77
CA ILE A 459 14.01 15.95 26.39
C ILE A 459 14.44 17.17 25.59
N ASP A 460 15.59 17.09 24.92
CA ASP A 460 16.00 18.04 23.89
C ASP A 460 15.73 17.43 22.52
N PHE A 461 14.87 18.09 21.75
CA PHE A 461 14.49 17.71 20.39
C PHE A 461 14.67 18.89 19.43
N SER A 462 15.63 19.78 19.73
CA SER A 462 16.00 20.90 18.87
C SER A 462 16.39 20.46 17.46
N ASP A 463 16.92 19.25 17.32
CA ASP A 463 17.13 18.53 16.07
C ASP A 463 16.66 17.07 16.24
N LEU A 464 15.67 16.65 15.46
CA LEU A 464 15.17 15.28 15.49
C LEU A 464 16.18 14.24 14.98
N GLU A 465 17.29 14.67 14.36
CA GLU A 465 18.41 13.77 14.07
C GLU A 465 19.34 13.53 15.27
N ALA A 466 19.25 14.35 16.32
CA ALA A 466 20.11 14.31 17.50
C ALA A 466 19.27 14.58 18.77
N VAL A 467 18.26 13.74 19.00
CA VAL A 467 17.41 13.81 20.19
C VAL A 467 18.22 13.36 21.41
N ALA A 468 18.10 14.09 22.52
CA ALA A 468 18.71 13.74 23.79
C ALA A 468 17.66 13.70 24.91
N ILE A 469 17.53 12.57 25.58
CA ILE A 469 16.61 12.36 26.70
C ILE A 469 17.45 12.15 27.96
N LYS A 470 17.30 13.02 28.95
CA LYS A 470 17.99 12.93 30.24
C LYS A 470 16.97 12.54 31.30
N VAL A 471 17.13 11.37 31.90
CA VAL A 471 16.19 10.81 32.88
C VAL A 471 16.91 10.56 34.20
N SER A 472 16.27 10.89 35.30
CA SER A 472 16.77 10.66 36.66
C SER A 472 15.69 10.00 37.50
N GLY A 473 16.09 8.97 38.25
CA GLY A 473 15.23 8.31 39.22
C GLY A 473 14.80 9.28 40.32
N ILE A 474 13.53 9.19 40.73
CA ILE A 474 13.04 9.82 41.96
C ILE A 474 13.47 8.95 43.16
N GLN A 475 13.45 7.63 42.99
CA GLN A 475 14.08 6.66 43.87
C GLN A 475 15.48 6.26 43.35
N PRO A 476 16.37 5.74 44.22
CA PRO A 476 17.67 5.23 43.79
C PRO A 476 17.55 4.11 42.77
N ILE A 477 18.31 4.22 41.67
CA ILE A 477 18.45 3.18 40.65
C ILE A 477 19.89 2.66 40.76
N VAL A 478 20.09 1.35 40.76
CA VAL A 478 21.43 0.74 40.82
C VAL A 478 21.74 -0.03 39.53
N ASP A 479 22.98 0.00 39.07
CA ASP A 479 23.41 -0.83 37.95
C ASP A 479 23.75 -2.24 38.45
N LEU A 480 22.97 -3.24 38.01
CA LEU A 480 23.18 -4.66 38.30
C LEU A 480 23.85 -5.39 37.10
N THR A 481 24.17 -4.67 36.04
CA THR A 481 24.70 -5.24 34.81
C THR A 481 26.11 -5.78 35.04
N PRO A 482 26.39 -7.06 34.71
CA PRO A 482 27.74 -7.60 34.78
C PRO A 482 28.75 -6.72 34.03
N ARG A 483 29.93 -6.49 34.61
CA ARG A 483 31.01 -5.69 33.99
C ARG A 483 31.79 -6.51 32.94
N ALA A 484 31.09 -7.13 32.01
CA ALA A 484 31.67 -7.68 30.79
C ALA A 484 31.81 -6.57 29.72
N GLU A 485 32.74 -6.72 28.78
CA GLU A 485 32.77 -5.91 27.57
C GLU A 485 31.57 -6.31 26.71
N MET A 486 30.58 -5.41 26.63
CA MET A 486 29.38 -5.59 25.81
C MET A 486 29.35 -4.47 24.78
N ASP A 487 29.34 -4.83 23.49
CA ASP A 487 29.37 -3.86 22.39
C ASP A 487 27.98 -3.25 22.11
N CYS A 488 26.90 -3.98 22.39
CA CYS A 488 25.53 -3.50 22.28
C CYS A 488 24.60 -4.21 23.30
N ILE A 489 23.46 -3.60 23.60
CA ILE A 489 22.43 -4.16 24.47
C ILE A 489 21.12 -4.40 23.69
N ALA A 490 20.44 -5.50 23.97
CA ALA A 490 19.15 -5.80 23.35
C ALA A 490 18.00 -4.96 23.95
N GLY A 491 18.16 -4.53 25.21
CA GLY A 491 17.15 -3.79 25.94
C GLY A 491 17.58 -3.47 27.37
N ILE A 492 16.63 -2.95 28.14
CA ILE A 492 16.81 -2.64 29.56
C ILE A 492 15.83 -3.50 30.36
N ASN A 493 16.32 -4.21 31.37
CA ASN A 493 15.53 -5.03 32.28
C ASN A 493 15.49 -4.39 33.67
N LEU A 494 14.30 -4.31 34.26
CA LEU A 494 14.07 -3.74 35.59
C LEU A 494 13.87 -4.88 36.59
N MET A 495 14.69 -4.91 37.65
CA MET A 495 14.62 -5.94 38.68
C MET A 495 14.57 -5.33 40.08
N SER A 496 14.06 -6.09 41.03
CA SER A 496 14.11 -5.69 42.45
C SER A 496 15.57 -5.62 42.91
N ALA A 497 15.96 -4.48 43.49
CA ALA A 497 17.30 -4.31 44.04
C ALA A 497 17.53 -5.31 45.20
N PRO A 498 18.59 -6.12 45.17
CA PRO A 498 18.86 -7.10 46.23
C PRO A 498 19.22 -6.40 47.55
N GLN A 499 18.65 -6.87 48.67
CA GLN A 499 18.94 -6.34 50.02
C GLN A 499 20.28 -6.83 50.61
N THR A 500 21.23 -7.18 49.76
CA THR A 500 22.54 -7.74 50.14
C THR A 500 23.54 -6.67 50.55
N GLU A 501 24.54 -7.01 51.38
CA GLU A 501 25.64 -6.12 51.79
C GLU A 501 26.60 -5.68 50.65
N VAL A 502 26.40 -6.18 49.43
CA VAL A 502 27.20 -5.81 48.24
C VAL A 502 26.75 -4.44 47.73
N ALA A 503 27.68 -3.48 47.69
CA ALA A 503 27.42 -2.15 47.17
C ALA A 503 27.42 -2.16 45.63
N PHE A 504 26.26 -1.86 45.03
CA PHE A 504 26.12 -1.63 43.59
C PHE A 504 26.29 -0.14 43.27
N PRO A 505 26.83 0.22 42.08
CA PRO A 505 26.96 1.62 41.70
C PRO A 505 25.58 2.25 41.51
N MET A 506 25.36 3.39 42.16
CA MET A 506 24.13 4.15 42.02
C MET A 506 24.16 4.97 40.72
N ILE A 507 23.07 4.92 39.97
CA ILE A 507 22.87 5.69 38.75
C ILE A 507 22.22 7.02 39.12
N ASP A 508 22.95 8.11 38.93
CA ASP A 508 22.43 9.47 39.11
C ASP A 508 21.54 9.87 37.93
N ARG A 509 21.88 9.42 36.72
CA ARG A 509 21.20 9.80 35.48
C ARG A 509 21.41 8.78 34.36
N LEU A 510 20.36 8.60 33.56
CA LEU A 510 20.36 7.91 32.28
C LEU A 510 20.23 8.96 31.16
N ASP A 511 21.20 9.00 30.26
CA ASP A 511 21.13 9.85 29.06
C ASP A 511 20.93 8.96 27.83
N PHE A 512 19.78 9.08 27.17
CA PHE A 512 19.51 8.44 25.88
C PHE A 512 19.78 9.43 24.76
N SER A 513 20.46 9.00 23.71
CA SER A 513 20.68 9.85 22.54
C SER A 513 20.58 9.07 21.24
N GLY A 514 19.99 9.69 20.21
CA GLY A 514 19.80 9.06 18.91
C GLY A 514 18.97 9.91 17.96
N SER A 515 18.79 9.41 16.74
CA SER A 515 17.89 10.01 15.76
C SER A 515 16.47 9.48 15.94
N ALA A 516 15.47 10.37 15.84
CA ALA A 516 14.06 9.97 15.74
C ALA A 516 13.76 9.22 14.42
N PHE A 517 14.66 9.27 13.43
CA PHE A 517 14.49 8.69 12.09
C PHE A 517 15.34 7.44 11.85
N ARG A 518 16.30 7.13 12.73
CA ARG A 518 17.22 5.99 12.60
C ARG A 518 17.24 5.16 13.87
N SER A 519 17.62 3.90 13.76
CA SER A 519 17.85 2.99 14.89
C SER A 519 19.28 3.07 15.41
N ASP A 520 19.76 4.28 15.69
CA ASP A 520 21.14 4.58 16.17
C ASP A 520 21.17 5.02 17.64
N TRP A 521 20.18 4.58 18.42
CA TRP A 521 20.04 4.97 19.82
C TRP A 521 21.13 4.39 20.71
N THR A 522 21.57 5.21 21.65
CA THR A 522 22.51 4.88 22.71
C THR A 522 21.91 5.21 24.07
N VAL A 523 22.33 4.48 25.10
CA VAL A 523 22.06 4.80 26.50
C VAL A 523 23.36 4.95 27.24
N THR A 524 23.46 6.03 28.01
CA THR A 524 24.63 6.36 28.82
C THR A 524 24.23 6.41 30.29
N LEU A 525 24.88 5.59 31.12
CA LEU A 525 24.70 5.58 32.57
C LEU A 525 25.74 6.51 33.19
N ARG A 526 25.29 7.44 34.04
CA ARG A 526 26.17 8.25 34.89
C ARG A 526 26.10 7.75 36.32
N GLU A 527 27.21 7.21 36.81
CA GLU A 527 27.30 6.55 38.12
C GLU A 527 27.93 7.47 39.18
N ASN A 528 27.45 7.37 40.42
CA ASN A 528 27.99 8.09 41.56
C ASN A 528 29.02 7.24 42.32
N ILE A 529 30.28 7.67 42.33
CA ILE A 529 31.41 6.93 42.94
C ILE A 529 31.63 7.32 44.43
N ASN A 530 30.81 8.20 45.02
CA ASN A 530 31.11 8.75 46.35
C ASN A 530 30.76 7.85 47.56
N GLY A 531 30.62 6.54 47.37
CA GLY A 531 30.26 5.58 48.42
C GLY A 531 31.18 4.36 48.50
N ARG A 532 32.40 4.56 49.03
CA ARG A 532 33.45 3.56 49.37
C ARG A 532 34.37 3.13 48.22
N SER A 533 35.63 3.54 48.39
CA SER A 533 36.81 3.16 47.62
C SER A 533 37.00 1.65 47.54
N PHE A 534 36.75 1.06 46.38
CA PHE A 534 37.48 -0.13 45.96
C PHE A 534 38.87 0.32 45.46
N GLY A 535 39.92 -0.32 45.97
CA GLY A 535 41.29 0.00 45.61
C GLY A 535 41.55 -0.24 44.12
N ALA A 536 42.24 0.71 43.50
CA ALA A 536 42.95 0.61 42.23
C ALA A 536 42.09 0.21 41.01
N LEU A 537 41.18 1.07 40.59
CA LEU A 537 40.71 1.17 39.20
C LEU A 537 40.59 2.66 38.83
N ASP A 538 40.91 2.97 37.57
CA ASP A 538 41.07 4.32 37.03
C ASP A 538 39.86 5.23 37.29
N LYS A 539 40.14 6.53 37.50
CA LYS A 539 39.12 7.60 37.63
C LYS A 539 38.31 7.85 36.34
N SER A 540 38.42 6.98 35.33
CA SER A 540 37.78 7.13 34.01
C SER A 540 36.36 6.59 33.94
N ASP A 541 35.93 5.70 34.84
CA ASP A 541 34.72 4.89 34.66
C ASP A 541 33.48 5.44 35.39
N ALA A 542 33.28 6.77 35.36
CA ALA A 542 32.05 7.38 35.89
C ALA A 542 30.87 7.32 34.90
N THR A 543 31.11 6.81 33.68
CA THR A 543 30.15 6.84 32.59
C THR A 543 30.29 5.61 31.70
N ARG A 544 29.21 4.86 31.51
CA ARG A 544 29.14 3.69 30.62
C ARG A 544 28.15 3.97 29.51
N THR A 545 28.54 3.77 28.25
CA THR A 545 27.68 3.99 27.08
C THR A 545 27.47 2.68 26.35
N PHE A 546 26.21 2.40 25.99
CA PHE A 546 25.81 1.20 25.26
C PHE A 546 24.99 1.59 24.02
N GLN A 547 25.22 0.91 22.90
CA GLN A 547 24.36 1.00 21.71
C GLN A 547 23.23 -0.05 21.80
N PHE A 548 22.04 0.26 21.29
CA PHE A 548 21.00 -0.76 21.14
C PHE A 548 21.27 -1.66 19.93
N CYS A 549 21.23 -2.98 20.12
CA CYS A 549 21.46 -3.95 19.05
C CYS A 549 20.33 -3.89 18.01
N ARG A 550 20.67 -4.00 16.71
CA ARG A 550 19.67 -4.05 15.63
C ARG A 550 19.13 -5.47 15.45
N GLY A 551 17.87 -5.69 15.84
CA GLY A 551 17.18 -6.97 15.60
C GLY A 551 17.55 -8.09 16.56
N ALA A 552 18.07 -7.74 17.74
CA ALA A 552 18.43 -8.68 18.80
C ALA A 552 17.24 -9.51 19.32
N GLN A 553 17.50 -10.77 19.64
CA GLN A 553 16.53 -11.60 20.36
C GLN A 553 16.46 -11.21 21.86
N PRO A 554 15.32 -11.40 22.54
CA PRO A 554 15.12 -10.97 23.93
C PRO A 554 16.06 -11.61 24.98
N ASP A 555 16.79 -12.67 24.62
CA ASP A 555 17.77 -13.35 25.49
C ASP A 555 19.23 -12.89 25.28
N GLU A 556 19.47 -11.86 24.46
CA GLU A 556 20.79 -11.22 24.28
C GLU A 556 21.17 -10.31 25.47
N GLU A 557 22.40 -9.79 25.50
CA GLU A 557 22.94 -8.97 26.59
C GLU A 557 22.02 -7.78 26.95
N MET A 558 21.38 -7.84 28.13
CA MET A 558 20.45 -6.82 28.63
C MET A 558 21.15 -5.90 29.64
N LEU A 559 20.83 -4.60 29.61
CA LEU A 559 21.17 -3.69 30.69
C LEU A 559 20.24 -3.95 31.88
N VAL A 560 20.77 -4.37 33.03
CA VAL A 560 19.96 -4.76 34.19
C VAL A 560 20.01 -3.66 35.25
N LEU A 561 18.88 -3.03 35.53
CA LEU A 561 18.76 -1.97 36.52
C LEU A 561 17.96 -2.44 37.74
N GLY A 562 18.53 -2.24 38.93
CA GLY A 562 17.89 -2.53 40.20
C GLY A 562 17.11 -1.33 40.71
N CYS A 563 15.87 -1.56 41.16
CA CYS A 563 14.96 -0.54 41.66
C CYS A 563 14.23 -1.02 42.92
N GLU A 564 13.53 -0.10 43.60
CA GLU A 564 12.81 -0.45 44.82
C GLU A 564 11.67 -1.46 44.51
N PRO A 565 11.58 -2.59 45.26
CA PRO A 565 10.54 -3.59 45.03
C PRO A 565 9.17 -3.03 45.37
N ARG A 566 8.14 -3.46 44.63
CA ARG A 566 6.77 -3.07 44.93
C ARG A 566 6.40 -3.50 46.36
N PRO A 567 5.85 -2.60 47.21
CA PRO A 567 5.46 -2.96 48.56
C PRO A 567 4.40 -4.07 48.53
N HIS A 568 4.75 -5.25 49.05
CA HIS A 568 3.80 -6.34 49.24
C HIS A 568 2.82 -5.92 50.34
N PHE A 569 1.60 -5.54 49.95
CA PHE A 569 0.49 -5.46 50.90
C PHE A 569 0.13 -6.88 51.32
N SER A 570 0.69 -7.33 52.44
CA SER A 570 0.17 -8.48 53.16
C SER A 570 -1.31 -8.23 53.46
N PRO A 571 -2.25 -9.11 53.07
CA PRO A 571 -3.64 -8.92 53.42
C PRO A 571 -3.74 -8.91 54.95
N ILE A 572 -4.28 -7.81 55.48
CA ILE A 572 -4.61 -7.69 56.91
C ILE A 572 -5.55 -8.86 57.21
N VAL A 573 -5.04 -9.86 57.92
CA VAL A 573 -5.85 -10.93 58.52
C VAL A 573 -6.83 -10.23 59.45
N ARG A 574 -8.10 -10.13 59.03
CA ARG A 574 -9.18 -9.69 59.93
C ARG A 574 -9.18 -10.64 61.12
N PRO A 575 -9.07 -10.15 62.37
CA PRO A 575 -9.14 -11.02 63.53
C PRO A 575 -10.53 -11.68 63.56
N GLN A 576 -10.54 -13.01 63.52
CA GLN A 576 -11.75 -13.81 63.75
C GLN A 576 -12.32 -13.44 65.12
N LYS A 577 -13.59 -13.02 65.15
CA LYS A 577 -14.35 -12.88 66.39
C LYS A 577 -14.35 -14.23 67.11
N PRO A 578 -13.97 -14.30 68.40
CA PRO A 578 -14.12 -15.54 69.16
C PRO A 578 -15.60 -15.86 69.32
N ALA A 579 -15.96 -17.11 69.03
CA ALA A 579 -17.29 -17.64 69.27
C ALA A 579 -17.59 -17.58 70.78
N LYS A 580 -18.70 -16.92 71.14
CA LYS A 580 -19.24 -16.97 72.50
C LYS A 580 -19.78 -18.38 72.74
N HIS A 581 -19.12 -19.12 73.62
CA HIS A 581 -19.74 -20.21 74.37
C HIS A 581 -20.56 -19.60 75.52
N ARG A 582 -21.90 -19.64 75.40
CA ARG A 582 -22.80 -20.20 76.43
C ARG A 582 -24.22 -20.30 75.89
#